data_AF-A0AAW0HL90-F1
#
_entry.id   AF-A0AAW0HL90-F1
#
_cell.length_a   1.000
_cell.length_b   1.000
_cell.length_c   1.000
_cell.angle_alpha   90.00
_cell.angle_beta   90.00
_cell.angle_gamma   90.00
#
_symmetry.space_group_name_H-M   'P 1'
#
loop_
_entity.id
_entity.type
_entity.pdbx_description
1 polymer ?
#
loop_
_entity_poly.entity_id
_entity_poly.type
_entity_poly.pdbx_seq_one_letter_code
_entity_poly.pdbx_strand_id
1 'polypeptide(L)'
;IVFLEESSQQEKLAKEWCFKPCEIRELSHHEFFMPGLVDTHIHAPQYAFAGSNVDLPLLEWLNKYTFPTEQKFQSTDLAEEVYTRVVRRTLKNGTTTACYFGTIHTDSSLILAEITDKFGQRAFVGKVCMDLNDTVPEYKESTEESVKETERFVSEMLQRNSHISETREEVEVVKNLYPGYKNYTDVYDKNNLLTNKTVMAHGCYLSEEELNIFSERGASIAHCPNSNLSVCFYTGFEWRRNQVTGVSPVL
;
A
#
# COMPACT_ATOMS: atom_id res chain seq x y z
N ILE A 1 3.24 21.75 -13.85
CA ILE A 1 2.24 22.77 -13.48
C ILE A 1 1.13 22.64 -14.50
N VAL A 2 -0.11 22.41 -14.06
CA VAL A 2 -1.28 22.39 -14.95
C VAL A 2 -1.97 23.74 -14.78
N PHE A 3 -2.21 24.45 -15.87
CA PHE A 3 -2.94 25.72 -15.87
C PHE A 3 -4.38 25.45 -16.27
N LEU A 4 -5.33 25.95 -15.49
CA LEU A 4 -6.77 25.89 -15.79
C LEU A 4 -7.21 27.29 -16.19
N GLU A 5 -6.95 27.64 -17.45
CA GLU A 5 -7.23 28.97 -18.00
C GLU A 5 -8.05 28.84 -19.29
N GLU A 6 -8.75 29.91 -19.66
CA GLU A 6 -9.47 29.95 -20.93
C GLU A 6 -8.52 29.93 -22.13
N SER A 7 -8.89 29.22 -23.20
CA SER A 7 -8.12 29.16 -24.44
C SER A 7 -7.91 30.54 -25.08
N SER A 8 -8.80 31.50 -24.81
CA SER A 8 -8.69 32.90 -25.22
C SER A 8 -7.40 33.58 -24.73
N GLN A 9 -6.78 33.08 -23.65
CA GLN A 9 -5.57 33.64 -23.05
C GLN A 9 -4.27 32.99 -23.55
N GLN A 10 -4.34 32.06 -24.50
CA GLN A 10 -3.20 31.24 -24.94
C GLN A 10 -1.97 32.07 -25.35
N GLU A 11 -2.14 33.13 -26.16
CA GLU A 11 -1.01 33.95 -26.61
C GLU A 11 -0.32 34.71 -25.47
N LYS A 12 -1.09 35.10 -24.45
CA LYS A 12 -0.56 35.77 -23.25
C LYS A 12 0.25 34.78 -22.42
N LEU A 13 -0.31 33.60 -22.15
CA LEU A 13 0.37 32.54 -21.38
C LEU A 13 1.64 32.05 -22.09
N ALA A 14 1.62 31.91 -23.42
CA ALA A 14 2.78 31.54 -24.22
C ALA A 14 3.94 32.54 -24.05
N LYS A 15 3.65 33.84 -24.01
CA LYS A 15 4.65 34.90 -23.75
C LYS A 15 5.15 34.90 -22.31
N GLU A 16 4.24 34.74 -21.35
CA GLU A 16 4.56 34.75 -19.91
C GLU A 16 5.46 33.56 -19.52
N TRP A 17 5.11 32.37 -19.99
CA TRP A 17 5.78 31.11 -19.64
C TRP A 17 6.78 30.63 -20.70
N CYS A 18 7.03 31.43 -21.74
CA CYS A 18 8.05 31.20 -22.77
C CYS A 18 7.92 29.86 -23.53
N PHE A 19 6.70 29.46 -23.89
CA PHE A 19 6.46 28.29 -24.77
C PHE A 19 5.82 28.71 -26.11
N LYS A 20 5.91 27.84 -27.11
CA LYS A 20 5.32 28.03 -28.44
C LYS A 20 3.93 27.40 -28.51
N PRO A 21 2.97 28.01 -29.21
CA PRO A 21 1.63 27.43 -29.40
C PRO A 21 1.62 25.98 -29.94
N CYS A 22 2.59 25.60 -30.76
CA CYS A 22 2.71 24.24 -31.29
C CYS A 22 3.10 23.17 -30.23
N GLU A 23 3.49 23.59 -29.03
CA GLU A 23 3.81 22.70 -27.89
C GLU A 23 2.56 22.38 -27.06
N ILE A 24 1.42 23.02 -27.36
CA ILE A 24 0.14 22.76 -26.71
C ILE A 24 -0.44 21.47 -27.26
N ARG A 25 -0.81 20.56 -26.35
CA ARG A 25 -1.62 19.40 -26.68
C ARG A 25 -3.10 19.72 -26.46
N GLU A 26 -3.83 19.88 -27.56
CA GLU A 26 -5.28 20.00 -27.52
C GLU A 26 -5.93 18.63 -27.31
N LEU A 27 -6.81 18.51 -26.32
CA LEU A 27 -7.64 17.33 -26.11
C LEU A 27 -8.89 17.41 -27.00
N SER A 28 -9.48 16.27 -27.33
CA SER A 28 -10.77 16.23 -28.02
C SER A 28 -11.92 16.70 -27.12
N HIS A 29 -13.05 17.07 -27.72
CA HIS A 29 -14.26 17.51 -26.99
C HIS A 29 -14.89 16.44 -26.07
N HIS A 30 -14.39 15.21 -26.09
CA HIS A 30 -14.88 14.09 -25.28
C HIS A 30 -13.82 13.59 -24.28
N GLU A 31 -12.67 14.25 -24.20
CA GLU A 31 -11.60 13.94 -23.26
C GLU A 31 -11.55 14.96 -22.13
N PHE A 32 -11.23 14.50 -20.93
CA PHE A 32 -11.01 15.34 -19.77
C PHE A 32 -9.83 14.80 -18.97
N PHE A 33 -9.18 15.68 -18.22
CA PHE A 33 -8.21 15.28 -17.19
C PHE A 33 -8.90 15.12 -15.85
N MET A 34 -8.44 14.14 -15.10
CA MET A 34 -8.68 14.02 -13.66
C MET A 34 -7.34 13.68 -12.98
N PRO A 35 -7.19 13.97 -11.67
CA PRO A 35 -6.05 13.47 -10.92
C PRO A 35 -5.96 11.94 -11.05
N GLY A 36 -4.73 11.43 -11.03
CA GLY A 36 -4.53 9.99 -10.99
C GLY A 36 -5.09 9.39 -9.70
N LEU A 37 -5.59 8.16 -9.79
CA LEU A 37 -6.12 7.44 -8.64
C LEU A 37 -4.98 7.06 -7.69
N VAL A 38 -5.32 7.02 -6.40
CA VAL A 38 -4.44 6.60 -5.31
C VAL A 38 -5.00 5.29 -4.76
N ASP A 39 -4.23 4.21 -4.82
CA ASP A 39 -4.58 2.93 -4.23
C ASP A 39 -3.84 2.79 -2.90
N THR A 40 -4.60 2.82 -1.81
CA THR A 40 -4.05 2.93 -0.46
C THR A 40 -3.72 1.59 0.17
N HIS A 41 -4.10 0.48 -0.46
CA HIS A 41 -3.82 -0.86 0.03
C HIS A 41 -4.00 -1.92 -1.07
N ILE A 42 -2.89 -2.50 -1.52
CA ILE A 42 -2.90 -3.56 -2.53
C ILE A 42 -1.80 -4.59 -2.27
N HIS A 43 -2.14 -5.88 -2.33
CA HIS A 43 -1.17 -6.97 -2.28
C HIS A 43 -0.69 -7.30 -3.70
N ALA A 44 0.52 -6.87 -4.04
CA ALA A 44 1.13 -7.14 -5.34
C ALA A 44 1.27 -8.64 -5.66
N PRO A 45 1.70 -9.54 -4.74
CA PRO A 45 1.92 -10.95 -5.08
C PRO A 45 0.62 -11.71 -5.34
N GLN A 46 -0.49 -11.22 -4.78
CA GLN A 46 -1.81 -11.86 -4.92
C GLN A 46 -2.45 -11.61 -6.29
N TYR A 47 -1.87 -10.72 -7.12
CA TYR A 47 -2.34 -10.48 -8.48
C TYR A 47 -2.35 -11.76 -9.34
N ALA A 48 -1.48 -12.73 -9.04
CA ALA A 48 -1.38 -14.00 -9.76
C ALA A 48 -2.67 -14.83 -9.71
N PHE A 49 -3.51 -14.65 -8.69
CA PHE A 49 -4.77 -15.38 -8.51
C PHE A 49 -5.97 -14.46 -8.24
N ALA A 50 -5.81 -13.16 -8.49
CA ALA A 50 -6.86 -12.17 -8.27
C ALA A 50 -8.16 -12.55 -9.00
N GLY A 51 -9.27 -12.56 -8.25
CA GLY A 51 -10.59 -12.94 -8.76
C GLY A 51 -10.89 -14.44 -8.76
N SER A 52 -10.00 -15.28 -8.23
CA SER A 52 -10.23 -16.73 -8.10
C SER A 52 -10.50 -17.15 -6.65
N ASN A 53 -11.33 -18.18 -6.46
CA ASN A 53 -11.54 -18.88 -5.19
C ASN A 53 -11.94 -18.00 -3.99
N VAL A 54 -12.90 -17.09 -4.18
CA VAL A 54 -13.41 -16.18 -3.13
C VAL A 54 -14.61 -16.76 -2.36
N ASP A 55 -14.79 -18.08 -2.40
CA ASP A 55 -15.91 -18.81 -1.81
C ASP A 55 -15.63 -19.29 -0.38
N LEU A 56 -14.46 -18.95 0.18
CA LEU A 56 -14.01 -19.40 1.50
C LEU A 56 -13.92 -18.25 2.51
N PRO A 57 -14.09 -18.55 3.83
CA PRO A 57 -13.75 -17.61 4.89
C PRO A 57 -12.30 -17.14 4.82
N LEU A 58 -12.05 -15.91 5.27
CA LEU A 58 -10.73 -15.26 5.22
C LEU A 58 -9.58 -16.17 5.67
N LEU A 59 -9.68 -16.80 6.85
CA LEU A 59 -8.61 -17.66 7.37
C LEU A 59 -8.40 -18.92 6.51
N GLU A 60 -9.46 -19.51 5.98
CA GLU A 60 -9.37 -20.67 5.08
C GLU A 60 -8.79 -20.27 3.73
N TRP A 61 -9.20 -19.10 3.21
CA TRP A 61 -8.68 -18.52 1.98
C TRP A 61 -7.17 -18.23 2.08
N LEU A 62 -6.74 -17.65 3.20
CA LEU A 62 -5.33 -17.37 3.47
C LEU A 62 -4.49 -18.65 3.44
N ASN A 63 -4.93 -19.69 4.16
CA ASN A 63 -4.21 -20.95 4.27
C ASN A 63 -4.19 -21.74 2.95
N LYS A 64 -5.30 -21.71 2.20
CA LYS A 64 -5.44 -22.51 0.98
C LYS A 64 -4.81 -21.86 -0.25
N TYR A 65 -4.85 -20.54 -0.36
CA TYR A 65 -4.46 -19.83 -1.58
C TYR A 65 -3.36 -18.79 -1.35
N THR A 66 -3.51 -17.92 -0.35
CA THR A 66 -2.61 -16.77 -0.17
C THR A 66 -1.22 -17.21 0.23
N PHE A 67 -1.04 -17.86 1.38
CA PHE A 67 0.29 -18.24 1.86
C PHE A 67 1.02 -19.19 0.90
N PRO A 68 0.38 -20.25 0.34
CA PRO A 68 1.05 -21.10 -0.65
C PRO A 68 1.44 -20.38 -1.94
N THR A 69 0.75 -19.29 -2.30
CA THR A 69 1.09 -18.50 -3.49
C THR A 69 2.21 -17.51 -3.18
N GLU A 70 2.13 -16.81 -2.06
CA GLU A 70 3.16 -15.85 -1.65
C GLU A 70 4.49 -16.55 -1.34
N GLN A 71 4.49 -17.80 -0.84
CA GLN A 71 5.71 -18.61 -0.70
C GLN A 71 6.48 -18.75 -2.00
N LYS A 72 5.80 -18.83 -3.15
CA LYS A 72 6.44 -19.02 -4.46
C LYS A 72 7.25 -17.80 -4.90
N PHE A 73 7.05 -16.64 -4.27
CA PHE A 73 7.85 -15.43 -4.49
C PHE A 73 9.25 -15.52 -3.87
N GLN A 74 9.64 -16.67 -3.31
CA GLN A 74 11.06 -16.99 -3.17
C GLN A 74 11.78 -17.01 -4.54
N SER A 75 11.04 -17.31 -5.63
CA SER A 75 11.53 -17.15 -7.00
C SER A 75 11.44 -15.70 -7.45
N THR A 76 12.60 -15.10 -7.73
CA THR A 76 12.71 -13.74 -8.28
C THR A 76 12.12 -13.62 -9.68
N ASP A 77 12.19 -14.70 -10.48
CA ASP A 77 11.61 -14.72 -11.83
C ASP A 77 10.08 -14.59 -11.75
N LEU A 78 9.44 -15.33 -10.85
CA LEU A 78 7.99 -15.21 -10.61
C LEU A 78 7.64 -13.81 -10.10
N ALA A 79 8.45 -13.27 -9.18
CA ALA A 79 8.27 -11.93 -8.66
C ALA A 79 8.30 -10.89 -9.79
N GLU A 80 9.33 -10.90 -10.65
CA GLU A 80 9.43 -9.99 -11.79
C GLU A 80 8.21 -10.13 -12.72
N GLU A 81 7.80 -11.36 -13.02
CA GLU A 81 6.69 -11.67 -13.91
C GLU A 81 5.34 -11.14 -13.41
N VAL A 82 5.03 -11.36 -12.12
CA VAL A 82 3.76 -10.95 -11.52
C VAL A 82 3.76 -9.45 -11.22
N TYR A 83 4.83 -8.92 -10.63
CA TYR A 83 4.94 -7.51 -10.28
C TYR A 83 4.92 -6.61 -11.51
N THR A 84 5.58 -7.02 -12.61
CA THR A 84 5.48 -6.29 -13.88
C THR A 84 4.04 -6.19 -14.37
N ARG A 85 3.25 -7.27 -14.22
CA ARG A 85 1.85 -7.26 -14.67
C ARG A 85 0.96 -6.39 -13.80
N VAL A 86 1.07 -6.47 -12.48
CA VAL A 86 0.22 -5.69 -11.57
C VAL A 86 0.50 -4.18 -11.67
N VAL A 87 1.77 -3.78 -11.76
CA VAL A 87 2.15 -2.35 -11.93
C VAL A 87 1.63 -1.82 -13.27
N ARG A 88 1.84 -2.55 -14.37
CA ARG A 88 1.28 -2.15 -15.68
C ARG A 88 -0.24 -2.11 -15.67
N ARG A 89 -0.89 -3.05 -14.99
CA ARG A 89 -2.36 -3.11 -14.91
C ARG A 89 -2.91 -1.92 -14.14
N THR A 90 -2.37 -1.61 -12.96
CA THR A 90 -2.83 -0.51 -12.12
C THR A 90 -2.63 0.83 -12.80
N LEU A 91 -1.47 1.08 -13.41
CA LEU A 91 -1.22 2.28 -14.24
C LEU A 91 -2.23 2.41 -15.40
N LYS A 92 -2.52 1.31 -16.12
CA LYS A 92 -3.49 1.31 -17.21
C LYS A 92 -4.93 1.61 -16.73
N ASN A 93 -5.24 1.37 -15.47
CA ASN A 93 -6.54 1.69 -14.86
C ASN A 93 -6.53 3.06 -14.14
N GLY A 94 -5.48 3.86 -14.30
CA GLY A 94 -5.41 5.21 -13.76
C GLY A 94 -4.82 5.33 -12.36
N THR A 95 -4.40 4.23 -11.73
CA THR A 95 -3.70 4.26 -10.43
C THR A 95 -2.28 4.76 -10.61
N THR A 96 -2.06 6.01 -10.27
CA THR A 96 -0.75 6.68 -10.37
C THR A 96 0.06 6.57 -9.08
N THR A 97 -0.61 6.34 -7.96
CA THR A 97 0.02 6.10 -6.65
C THR A 97 -0.52 4.81 -6.04
N ALA A 98 0.34 3.92 -5.56
CA ALA A 98 -0.08 2.66 -4.92
C ALA A 98 0.71 2.37 -3.63
N CYS A 99 0.04 1.84 -2.60
CA CYS A 99 0.67 1.33 -1.38
C CYS A 99 0.67 -0.20 -1.38
N TYR A 100 1.80 -0.78 -1.78
CA TYR A 100 1.97 -2.20 -2.01
C TYR A 100 2.45 -2.97 -0.79
N PHE A 101 1.78 -4.09 -0.53
CA PHE A 101 2.32 -5.21 0.22
C PHE A 101 3.07 -6.14 -0.74
N GLY A 102 4.36 -6.39 -0.45
CA GLY A 102 5.21 -7.40 -1.08
C GLY A 102 5.00 -8.78 -0.45
N THR A 103 6.09 -9.50 -0.19
CA THR A 103 6.08 -10.75 0.59
C THR A 103 7.12 -10.69 1.70
N ILE A 104 7.28 -11.76 2.49
CA ILE A 104 8.39 -11.88 3.45
C ILE A 104 9.77 -11.88 2.77
N HIS A 105 9.84 -12.18 1.48
CA HIS A 105 11.11 -12.24 0.74
C HIS A 105 11.59 -10.83 0.36
N THR A 106 12.71 -10.40 0.92
CA THR A 106 13.33 -9.09 0.68
C THR A 106 13.67 -8.85 -0.79
N ASP A 107 14.36 -9.79 -1.44
CA ASP A 107 14.83 -9.63 -2.83
C ASP A 107 13.65 -9.42 -3.79
N SER A 108 12.56 -10.19 -3.61
CA SER A 108 11.34 -10.00 -4.39
C SER A 108 10.66 -8.66 -4.11
N SER A 109 10.64 -8.21 -2.85
CA SER A 109 10.08 -6.90 -2.51
C SER A 109 10.91 -5.75 -3.11
N LEU A 110 12.23 -5.90 -3.21
CA LEU A 110 13.12 -4.95 -3.91
C LEU A 110 12.85 -4.93 -5.41
N ILE A 111 12.61 -6.09 -6.04
CA ILE A 111 12.20 -6.18 -7.45
C ILE A 111 10.91 -5.39 -7.70
N LEU A 112 9.93 -5.45 -6.78
CA LEU A 112 8.72 -4.63 -6.89
C LEU A 112 9.05 -3.13 -6.91
N ALA A 113 9.95 -2.67 -6.03
CA ALA A 113 10.40 -1.28 -6.02
C ALA A 113 11.07 -0.89 -7.35
N GLU A 114 11.98 -1.73 -7.87
CA GLU A 114 12.62 -1.52 -9.18
C GLU A 114 11.62 -1.43 -10.33
N ILE A 115 10.59 -2.28 -10.31
CA ILE A 115 9.53 -2.28 -11.32
C ILE A 115 8.68 -1.02 -11.24
N THR A 116 8.32 -0.57 -10.03
CA THR A 116 7.56 0.69 -9.87
C THR A 116 8.33 1.90 -10.37
N ASP A 117 9.63 1.97 -10.09
CA ASP A 117 10.54 3.00 -10.61
C ASP A 117 10.65 2.93 -12.14
N LYS A 118 10.91 1.75 -12.68
CA LYS A 118 11.00 1.49 -14.13
C LYS A 118 9.76 1.93 -14.90
N PHE A 119 8.56 1.75 -14.33
CA PHE A 119 7.31 2.17 -14.97
C PHE A 119 6.84 3.58 -14.56
N GLY A 120 7.59 4.28 -13.70
CA GLY A 120 7.29 5.63 -13.26
C GLY A 120 6.04 5.74 -12.38
N GLN A 121 5.65 4.66 -11.69
CA GLN A 121 4.54 4.69 -10.74
C GLN A 121 5.05 5.22 -9.40
N ARG A 122 4.34 6.21 -8.82
CA ARG A 122 4.60 6.57 -7.42
C ARG A 122 4.15 5.41 -6.54
N ALA A 123 4.99 4.90 -5.67
CA ALA A 123 4.59 3.78 -4.82
C ALA A 123 5.24 3.80 -3.45
N PHE A 124 4.50 3.27 -2.47
CA PHE A 124 5.07 2.74 -1.23
C PHE A 124 5.17 1.23 -1.40
N VAL A 125 6.33 0.65 -1.07
CA VAL A 125 6.58 -0.79 -1.18
C VAL A 125 7.04 -1.30 0.17
N GLY A 126 6.31 -2.25 0.75
CA GLY A 126 6.65 -2.87 2.03
C GLY A 126 7.01 -4.34 1.88
N LYS A 127 8.17 -4.72 2.42
CA LYS A 127 8.49 -6.12 2.77
C LYS A 127 7.60 -6.54 3.94
N VAL A 128 6.92 -7.68 3.82
CA VAL A 128 6.04 -8.19 4.88
C VAL A 128 6.88 -8.79 6.00
N CYS A 129 6.47 -8.60 7.24
CA CYS A 129 7.12 -9.18 8.41
C CYS A 129 6.15 -10.15 9.08
N MET A 130 6.50 -11.44 9.12
CA MET A 130 5.65 -12.46 9.73
C MET A 130 6.51 -13.58 10.31
N ASP A 131 6.57 -13.64 11.64
CA ASP A 131 7.32 -14.64 12.40
C ASP A 131 6.42 -15.70 13.07
N LEU A 132 5.10 -15.51 13.00
CA LEU A 132 4.09 -16.41 13.53
C LEU A 132 3.13 -16.85 12.42
N ASN A 133 3.27 -18.11 12.00
CA ASN A 133 2.37 -18.79 11.08
C ASN A 133 2.42 -20.30 11.37
N ASP A 134 1.49 -20.79 12.18
CA ASP A 134 1.44 -22.21 12.55
C ASP A 134 0.67 -23.05 11.53
N THR A 135 -0.18 -22.42 10.71
CA THR A 135 -0.98 -23.09 9.70
C THR A 135 -0.20 -23.38 8.42
N VAL A 136 0.75 -22.51 8.06
CA VAL A 136 1.69 -22.71 6.94
C VAL A 136 3.12 -22.42 7.42
N PRO A 137 3.76 -23.38 8.12
CA PRO A 137 5.07 -23.17 8.75
C PRO A 137 6.21 -22.84 7.78
N GLU A 138 6.05 -23.17 6.49
CA GLU A 138 7.03 -22.85 5.45
C GLU A 138 7.03 -21.36 5.08
N TYR A 139 5.91 -20.64 5.32
CA TYR A 139 5.75 -19.22 5.00
C TYR A 139 5.74 -18.37 6.27
N LYS A 140 6.92 -18.30 6.90
CA LYS A 140 7.27 -17.38 7.99
C LYS A 140 8.78 -17.25 8.09
N GLU A 141 9.22 -16.20 8.77
CA GLU A 141 10.61 -15.97 9.15
C GLU A 141 10.78 -16.28 10.65
N SER A 142 12.02 -16.36 11.14
CA SER A 142 12.23 -16.15 12.57
C SER A 142 12.13 -14.66 12.92
N THR A 143 11.87 -14.30 14.18
CA THR A 143 11.88 -12.89 14.61
C THR A 143 13.22 -12.22 14.29
N GLU A 144 14.35 -12.90 14.55
CA GLU A 144 15.69 -12.39 14.26
C GLU A 144 15.91 -12.15 12.76
N GLU A 145 15.49 -13.10 11.92
CA GLU A 145 15.55 -12.98 10.47
C GLU A 145 14.67 -11.83 9.96
N SER A 146 13.42 -11.75 10.42
CA SER A 146 12.47 -10.71 10.04
C SER A 146 13.02 -9.31 10.31
N VAL A 147 13.64 -9.10 11.48
CA VAL A 147 14.29 -7.83 11.83
C VAL A 147 15.47 -7.55 10.90
N LYS A 148 16.40 -8.50 10.75
CA LYS A 148 17.59 -8.36 9.90
C LYS A 148 17.22 -8.05 8.44
N GLU A 149 16.24 -8.76 7.91
CA GLU A 149 15.78 -8.61 6.52
C GLU A 149 15.02 -7.30 6.29
N THR A 150 14.31 -6.80 7.31
CA THR A 150 13.70 -5.47 7.28
C THR A 150 14.76 -4.37 7.30
N GLU A 151 15.78 -4.48 8.15
CA GLU A 151 16.92 -3.54 8.16
C GLU A 151 17.63 -3.54 6.80
N ARG A 152 17.82 -4.72 6.19
CA ARG A 152 18.36 -4.85 4.83
C ARG A 152 17.49 -4.15 3.79
N PHE A 153 16.18 -4.44 3.77
CA PHE A 153 15.24 -3.82 2.84
C PHE A 153 15.27 -2.28 2.93
N VAL A 154 15.18 -1.73 4.15
CA VAL A 154 15.21 -0.27 4.37
C VAL A 154 16.54 0.32 3.91
N SER A 155 17.67 -0.30 4.27
CA SER A 155 19.00 0.14 3.85
C SER A 155 19.13 0.18 2.32
N GLU A 156 18.67 -0.86 1.62
CA GLU A 156 18.72 -0.90 0.15
C GLU A 156 17.78 0.12 -0.50
N MET A 157 16.58 0.33 0.04
CA MET A 157 15.65 1.35 -0.44
C MET A 157 16.22 2.77 -0.30
N LEU A 158 16.88 3.05 0.83
CA LEU A 158 17.57 4.33 1.09
C LEU A 158 18.72 4.59 0.11
N GLN A 159 19.52 3.55 -0.19
CA GLN A 159 20.63 3.67 -1.15
C GLN A 159 20.15 3.94 -2.58
N ARG A 160 18.92 3.54 -2.92
CA ARG A 160 18.33 3.66 -4.26
C ARG A 160 17.68 5.02 -4.54
N ASN A 161 17.85 6.02 -3.66
CA ASN A 161 17.36 7.40 -3.85
C ASN A 161 15.83 7.53 -3.98
N SER A 162 15.08 6.62 -3.35
CA SER A 162 13.66 6.83 -3.07
C SER A 162 13.52 7.44 -1.68
N HIS A 163 12.72 8.49 -1.52
CA HIS A 163 12.49 9.09 -0.21
C HIS A 163 11.70 8.09 0.65
N ILE A 164 12.34 7.48 1.65
CA ILE A 164 11.70 6.68 2.71
C ILE A 164 12.56 6.76 3.99
N SER A 165 11.95 6.68 5.19
CA SER A 165 12.62 6.65 6.53
C SER A 165 13.43 7.90 6.93
N GLU A 166 12.74 8.88 7.52
CA GLU A 166 13.25 10.24 7.78
C GLU A 166 14.18 10.36 9.03
N THR A 167 14.17 9.40 9.97
CA THR A 167 14.94 9.54 11.22
C THR A 167 15.48 8.23 11.80
N ARG A 168 16.67 8.29 12.42
CA ARG A 168 17.40 7.15 13.01
C ARG A 168 16.73 6.52 14.23
N GLU A 169 15.80 7.22 14.90
CA GLU A 169 15.10 6.69 16.07
C GLU A 169 14.14 5.52 15.74
N GLU A 170 13.73 5.36 14.47
CA GLU A 170 12.75 4.34 14.04
C GLU A 170 13.33 2.91 14.06
N VAL A 171 14.64 2.75 13.89
CA VAL A 171 15.31 1.44 13.79
C VAL A 171 15.57 0.80 15.17
N GLU A 172 15.73 1.59 16.24
CA GLU A 172 16.08 1.07 17.57
C GLU A 172 14.88 0.48 18.35
N VAL A 173 13.64 0.84 17.98
CA VAL A 173 12.42 0.47 18.71
C VAL A 173 12.00 -0.99 18.49
N VAL A 174 12.37 -1.58 17.36
CA VAL A 174 11.96 -2.93 16.94
C VAL A 174 12.48 -4.06 17.85
N LYS A 175 13.47 -3.78 18.71
CA LYS A 175 14.20 -4.82 19.47
C LYS A 175 13.53 -5.37 20.74
N ASN A 176 12.35 -4.90 21.16
CA ASN A 176 11.95 -5.01 22.57
C ASN A 176 10.51 -5.48 22.91
N LEU A 177 9.75 -6.27 22.13
CA LEU A 177 8.29 -6.35 22.39
C LEU A 177 7.65 -7.77 22.48
N TYR A 178 7.36 -8.19 23.72
CA TYR A 178 6.40 -9.25 24.16
C TYR A 178 5.28 -8.57 25.03
N PRO A 179 4.31 -9.26 25.67
CA PRO A 179 3.11 -9.94 25.15
C PRO A 179 1.77 -9.45 25.82
N GLY A 180 1.62 -8.16 26.17
CA GLY A 180 0.54 -7.67 27.08
C GLY A 180 -0.50 -6.68 26.52
N TYR A 181 -1.05 -6.90 25.32
CA TYR A 181 -1.90 -5.92 24.62
C TYR A 181 -3.41 -6.12 24.85
N LYS A 182 -4.17 -5.02 24.97
CA LYS A 182 -5.62 -4.95 25.26
C LYS A 182 -6.50 -5.23 24.04
N ASN A 183 -6.10 -4.80 22.85
CA ASN A 183 -6.78 -5.00 21.57
C ASN A 183 -5.78 -4.90 20.39
N TYR A 184 -6.24 -5.10 19.15
CA TYR A 184 -5.37 -5.14 17.97
C TYR A 184 -4.69 -3.79 17.71
N THR A 185 -5.41 -2.69 17.93
CA THR A 185 -4.88 -1.32 17.84
C THR A 185 -3.77 -1.06 18.88
N ASP A 186 -3.96 -1.57 20.11
CA ASP A 186 -3.01 -1.44 21.23
C ASP A 186 -1.67 -2.15 20.94
N VAL A 187 -1.67 -3.19 20.09
CA VAL A 187 -0.43 -3.79 19.57
C VAL A 187 0.35 -2.75 18.77
N TYR A 188 -0.28 -2.01 17.85
CA TYR A 188 0.46 -1.04 17.05
C TYR A 188 0.81 0.24 17.82
N ASP A 189 -0.10 0.77 18.66
CA ASP A 189 0.14 2.01 19.41
C ASP A 189 1.32 1.87 20.38
N LYS A 190 1.32 0.82 21.20
CA LYS A 190 2.39 0.59 22.20
C LYS A 190 3.73 0.17 21.61
N ASN A 191 3.76 -0.20 20.32
CA ASN A 191 4.98 -0.54 19.59
C ASN A 191 5.46 0.63 18.71
N ASN A 192 4.89 1.84 18.86
CA ASN A 192 5.15 3.02 18.04
C ASN A 192 4.87 2.82 16.53
N LEU A 193 3.99 1.88 16.19
CA LEU A 193 3.58 1.56 14.82
C LEU A 193 2.27 2.24 14.42
N LEU A 194 1.60 2.94 15.33
CA LEU A 194 0.40 3.75 15.06
C LEU A 194 0.75 5.24 15.13
N THR A 195 1.22 5.78 14.01
CA THR A 195 1.68 7.16 13.86
C THR A 195 0.81 7.91 12.85
N ASN A 196 1.11 9.20 12.66
CA ASN A 196 0.49 10.02 11.61
C ASN A 196 0.89 9.61 10.17
N LYS A 197 1.77 8.63 10.02
CA LYS A 197 2.17 8.02 8.75
C LYS A 197 1.65 6.59 8.59
N THR A 198 0.89 6.08 9.57
CA THR A 198 0.36 4.71 9.55
C THR A 198 -0.95 4.63 8.78
N VAL A 199 -1.06 3.64 7.89
CA VAL A 199 -2.30 3.28 7.18
C VAL A 199 -2.67 1.85 7.54
N MET A 200 -3.87 1.64 8.10
CA MET A 200 -4.40 0.31 8.42
C MET A 200 -5.56 -0.05 7.48
N ALA A 201 -5.55 -1.26 6.93
CA ALA A 201 -6.55 -1.69 5.96
C ALA A 201 -7.86 -2.15 6.62
N HIS A 202 -8.95 -2.08 5.86
CA HIS A 202 -10.29 -2.57 6.17
C HIS A 202 -11.04 -1.78 7.26
N GLY A 203 -10.60 -1.85 8.52
CA GLY A 203 -11.22 -1.18 9.66
C GLY A 203 -12.70 -1.51 9.93
N CYS A 204 -13.21 -2.67 9.46
CA CYS A 204 -14.64 -3.03 9.54
C CYS A 204 -15.18 -3.16 10.97
N TYR A 205 -14.32 -3.52 11.93
CA TYR A 205 -14.71 -3.88 13.30
C TYR A 205 -14.08 -2.97 14.36
N LEU A 206 -13.54 -1.81 13.98
CA LEU A 206 -12.99 -0.87 14.96
C LEU A 206 -14.09 -0.37 15.90
N SER A 207 -13.82 -0.39 17.20
CA SER A 207 -14.68 0.23 18.21
C SER A 207 -14.55 1.76 18.18
N GLU A 208 -15.47 2.48 18.85
CA GLU A 208 -15.34 3.94 19.01
C GLU A 208 -14.06 4.33 19.79
N GLU A 209 -13.67 3.53 20.79
CA GLU A 209 -12.42 3.73 21.52
C GLU A 209 -11.21 3.65 20.58
N GLU A 210 -11.17 2.65 19.69
CA GLU A 210 -10.09 2.50 18.71
C GLU A 210 -10.09 3.63 17.67
N LEU A 211 -11.26 4.08 17.21
CA LEU A 211 -11.34 5.20 16.27
C LEU A 211 -10.83 6.51 16.88
N ASN A 212 -11.09 6.75 18.17
CA ASN A 212 -10.55 7.92 18.86
C ASN A 212 -9.02 7.86 18.94
N ILE A 213 -8.44 6.68 19.23
CA ILE A 213 -6.98 6.49 19.23
C ILE A 213 -6.40 6.78 17.84
N PHE A 214 -7.02 6.27 16.78
CA PHE A 214 -6.61 6.57 15.40
C PHE A 214 -6.61 8.07 15.11
N SER A 215 -7.67 8.78 15.51
CA SER A 215 -7.77 10.23 15.32
C SER A 215 -6.69 10.98 16.10
N GLU A 216 -6.48 10.64 17.38
CA GLU A 216 -5.46 11.26 18.23
C GLU A 216 -4.03 11.06 17.70
N ARG A 217 -3.74 9.88 17.13
CA ARG A 217 -2.42 9.57 16.55
C ARG A 217 -2.24 10.09 15.13
N GLY A 218 -3.32 10.54 14.48
CA GLY A 218 -3.34 10.91 13.07
C GLY A 218 -3.21 9.72 12.11
N ALA A 219 -3.49 8.50 12.60
CA ALA A 219 -3.44 7.29 11.78
C ALA A 219 -4.61 7.24 10.79
N SER A 220 -4.37 6.59 9.65
CA SER A 220 -5.29 6.54 8.52
C SER A 220 -5.87 5.13 8.32
N ILE A 221 -7.05 5.06 7.70
CA ILE A 221 -7.70 3.78 7.35
C ILE A 221 -7.83 3.68 5.83
N ALA A 222 -7.33 2.59 5.24
CA ALA A 222 -7.56 2.22 3.84
C ALA A 222 -8.85 1.40 3.73
N HIS A 223 -9.87 1.97 3.09
CA HIS A 223 -11.14 1.28 2.91
C HIS A 223 -11.13 0.39 1.66
N CYS A 224 -11.31 -0.93 1.84
CA CYS A 224 -11.22 -1.92 0.77
C CYS A 224 -12.57 -2.62 0.49
N PRO A 225 -13.59 -1.92 -0.06
CA PRO A 225 -14.97 -2.42 -0.12
C PRO A 225 -15.12 -3.73 -0.92
N ASN A 226 -14.38 -3.90 -2.01
CA ASN A 226 -14.47 -5.12 -2.82
C ASN A 226 -14.00 -6.36 -2.04
N SER A 227 -12.89 -6.24 -1.31
CA SER A 227 -12.39 -7.32 -0.45
C SER A 227 -13.34 -7.60 0.71
N ASN A 228 -13.88 -6.56 1.34
CA ASN A 228 -14.84 -6.70 2.43
C ASN A 228 -16.09 -7.48 2.02
N LEU A 229 -16.57 -7.25 0.79
CA LEU A 229 -17.71 -7.99 0.23
C LEU A 229 -17.33 -9.42 -0.18
N SER A 230 -16.17 -9.59 -0.80
CA SER A 230 -15.78 -10.85 -1.43
C SER A 230 -15.22 -11.89 -0.46
N VAL A 231 -14.42 -11.48 0.53
CA VAL A 231 -13.64 -12.40 1.38
C VAL A 231 -14.00 -12.27 2.87
N CYS A 232 -14.56 -11.12 3.29
CA CYS A 232 -15.01 -10.89 4.67
C CYS A 232 -16.52 -11.07 4.86
N PHE A 233 -17.20 -11.82 3.99
CA PHE A 233 -18.64 -12.16 4.04
C PHE A 233 -19.56 -11.02 4.50
N TYR A 234 -19.76 -10.01 3.64
CA TYR A 234 -20.76 -8.94 3.85
C TYR A 234 -20.54 -8.07 5.10
N THR A 235 -19.29 -7.80 5.45
CA THR A 235 -18.99 -6.83 6.51
C THR A 235 -18.98 -5.42 5.95
N GLY A 236 -19.91 -4.59 6.43
CA GLY A 236 -19.98 -3.19 6.07
C GLY A 236 -18.93 -2.37 6.81
N PHE A 237 -18.21 -1.50 6.11
CA PHE A 237 -17.42 -0.45 6.74
C PHE A 237 -18.30 0.78 6.93
N GLU A 238 -18.50 1.22 8.18
CA GLU A 238 -19.33 2.38 8.49
C GLU A 238 -18.61 3.69 8.21
N TRP A 239 -18.56 4.07 6.93
CA TRP A 239 -17.81 5.23 6.45
C TRP A 239 -18.21 6.56 7.12
N ARG A 240 -19.51 6.78 7.35
CA ARG A 240 -20.01 8.01 8.02
C ARG A 240 -19.52 8.12 9.46
N ARG A 241 -19.36 7.00 10.16
CA ARG A 241 -18.91 6.99 11.56
C ARG A 241 -17.47 7.52 11.65
N ASN A 242 -16.61 7.11 10.73
CA ASN A 242 -15.20 7.48 10.73
C ASN A 242 -14.95 8.95 10.36
N GLN A 243 -15.79 9.55 9.50
CA GLN A 243 -15.72 10.99 9.24
C GLN A 243 -16.12 11.83 10.46
N VAL A 244 -17.09 11.35 11.26
CA VAL A 244 -17.56 12.06 12.45
C VAL A 244 -16.52 12.03 13.58
N THR A 245 -15.74 10.95 13.68
CA THR A 245 -14.66 10.82 14.69
C THR A 245 -13.34 11.48 14.28
N GLY A 246 -13.27 12.17 13.13
CA GLY A 246 -12.08 12.90 12.70
C GLY A 246 -10.90 12.02 12.27
N VAL A 247 -11.13 10.72 12.04
CA VAL A 247 -10.14 9.85 11.38
C VAL A 247 -10.13 10.20 9.89
N SER A 248 -8.95 10.22 9.25
CA SER A 248 -8.88 10.39 7.80
C SER A 248 -9.14 9.06 7.09
N PRO A 249 -10.33 8.82 6.50
CA PRO A 249 -10.50 7.71 5.57
C PRO A 249 -9.75 8.05 4.29
N VAL A 250 -8.84 7.17 3.86
CA VAL A 250 -8.15 7.33 2.58
C VAL A 250 -8.84 6.41 1.58
N LEU A 251 -9.46 7.04 0.58
CA LEU A 251 -10.03 6.36 -0.60
C LEU A 251 -8.92 5.99 -1.57
#